data_AF-A0A7V5TNK0-F1
#
_entry.id   AF-A0A7V5TNK0-F1
#
_cell.length_a   1.000
_cell.length_b   1.000
_cell.length_c   1.000
_cell.angle_alpha   90.00
_cell.angle_beta   90.00
_cell.angle_gamma   90.00
#
_symmetry.space_group_name_H-M   'P 1'
#
loop_
_entity.id
_entity.type
_entity.pdbx_description
1 polymer ?
#
loop_
_entity_poly.entity_id
_entity_poly.type
_entity_poly.pdbx_seq_one_letter_code
_entity_poly.pdbx_strand_id
1 'polypeptide(L)'
;MLNMLGNLHLGLTGNYSQALAYFEELECTERELRNRYRVAAAQANAGIARALLGRHRRSQEALAAALQTMIRVGDRNWQGIILHWQGVNHYELGDLAQAQATAEDALAIFRAVGDSNFEIEALRLLGQIALARNEPEAASDYFRQSVEVAQANQQTADQAVSQAYLAVAYLRLGRSAEADRLSEQAVAMLDSLGGELGHVREVHFGRYQVVAATEAPEAAWPYLERAYRVLQALAADIDDPDLRRSFLEDVSENRVILTAYRLGRPPTVLHPYRQRVRLPRADAPTGRPLRDDEYVTVTWTVAAPEDDAIGGKVARRRHRLLRLLREAADCAAAPTVPDLAMALGASTRTVERDLAALRAAGHDVRTRGARRKR
;
A
#
# COMPACT_ATOMS: atom_id res chain seq x y z
N MET A 1 23.17 21.58 -1.02
CA MET A 1 22.84 21.47 0.41
C MET A 1 21.42 20.99 0.61
N LEU A 2 20.39 21.65 0.06
CA LEU A 2 18.97 21.25 0.16
C LEU A 2 18.69 19.79 -0.25
N ASN A 3 19.27 19.29 -1.35
CA ASN A 3 19.09 17.88 -1.75
C ASN A 3 19.65 16.87 -0.73
N MET A 4 20.78 17.19 -0.10
CA MET A 4 21.38 16.32 0.93
C MET A 4 20.56 16.38 2.23
N LEU A 5 20.05 17.55 2.61
CA LEU A 5 19.15 17.71 3.77
C LEU A 5 17.83 16.99 3.53
N GLY A 6 17.23 17.13 2.35
CA GLY A 6 16.03 16.39 1.97
C GLY A 6 16.23 14.88 2.04
N ASN A 7 17.33 14.35 1.49
CA ASN A 7 17.64 12.92 1.55
C ASN A 7 17.97 12.43 2.97
N LEU A 8 18.67 13.26 3.78
CA LEU A 8 18.91 12.99 5.20
C LEU A 8 17.59 12.85 5.96
N HIS A 9 16.64 13.76 5.70
CA HIS A 9 15.34 13.70 6.35
C HIS A 9 14.46 12.54 5.86
N LEU A 10 14.51 12.25 4.57
CA LEU A 10 13.79 11.15 3.92
C LEU A 10 14.27 9.77 4.39
N GLY A 11 15.58 9.57 4.56
CA GLY A 11 16.18 8.27 4.86
C GLY A 11 16.50 8.03 6.34
N LEU A 12 17.15 8.99 7.02
CA LEU A 12 17.71 8.76 8.35
C LEU A 12 16.81 9.23 9.50
N THR A 13 16.10 10.36 9.33
CA THR A 13 15.23 10.88 10.40
C THR A 13 13.77 10.47 10.23
N GLY A 14 13.35 10.05 9.04
CA GLY A 14 11.93 9.79 8.74
C GLY A 14 11.04 11.04 8.74
N ASN A 15 11.61 12.26 8.82
CA ASN A 15 10.84 13.51 8.76
C ASN A 15 10.46 13.87 7.33
N TYR A 16 9.45 13.18 6.81
CA TYR A 16 9.00 13.32 5.42
C TYR A 16 8.40 14.71 5.12
N SER A 17 7.80 15.38 6.11
CA SER A 17 7.29 16.75 5.97
C SER A 17 8.40 17.76 5.71
N GLN A 18 9.50 17.66 6.47
CA GLN A 18 10.62 18.56 6.30
C GLN A 18 11.40 18.24 5.02
N ALA A 19 11.54 16.96 4.68
CA ALA A 19 12.09 16.54 3.39
C ALA A 19 11.29 17.14 2.21
N LEU A 20 9.96 17.07 2.26
CA LEU A 20 9.09 17.64 1.24
C LEU A 20 9.30 19.15 1.09
N ALA A 21 9.37 19.90 2.20
CA ALA A 21 9.62 21.34 2.17
C ALA A 21 10.97 21.68 1.51
N TYR A 22 12.04 20.95 1.85
CA TYR A 22 13.35 21.16 1.24
C TYR A 22 13.37 20.84 -0.26
N PHE A 23 12.65 19.82 -0.71
CA PHE A 23 12.57 19.49 -2.12
C PHE A 23 11.74 20.51 -2.92
N GLU A 24 10.67 21.07 -2.34
CA GLU A 24 9.90 22.15 -2.96
C GLU A 24 10.72 23.44 -3.08
N GLU A 25 11.53 23.78 -2.07
CA GLU A 25 12.46 24.91 -2.12
C GLU A 25 13.58 24.69 -3.16
N LEU A 26 14.13 23.48 -3.21
CA LEU A 26 15.13 23.10 -4.20
C LEU A 26 14.57 23.20 -5.62
N GLU A 27 13.34 22.75 -5.85
CA GLU A 27 12.67 22.86 -7.15
C GLU A 27 12.53 24.33 -7.58
N CYS A 28 12.16 25.23 -6.67
CA CYS A 28 12.07 26.66 -6.94
C CYS A 28 13.43 27.25 -7.34
N THR A 29 14.47 26.97 -6.55
CA THR A 29 15.83 27.46 -6.80
C THR A 29 16.37 26.97 -8.15
N GLU A 30 16.20 25.69 -8.46
CA GLU A 30 16.73 25.09 -9.68
C GLU A 30 15.96 25.52 -10.94
N ARG A 31 14.69 25.93 -10.80
CA ARG A 31 13.93 26.56 -11.87
C ARG A 31 14.50 27.92 -12.25
N GLU A 32 14.88 28.73 -11.26
CA GLU A 32 15.52 30.03 -11.49
C GLU A 32 16.87 29.85 -12.19
N LEU A 33 17.63 28.82 -11.81
CA LEU A 33 18.89 28.43 -12.44
C LEU A 33 18.72 27.70 -13.79
N ARG A 34 17.47 27.47 -14.23
CA ARG A 34 17.11 26.77 -15.48
C ARG A 34 17.73 25.38 -15.62
N ASN A 35 18.04 24.70 -14.52
CA ASN A 35 18.59 23.36 -14.53
C ASN A 35 17.48 22.30 -14.58
N ARG A 36 17.10 21.91 -15.80
CA ARG A 36 15.97 20.98 -16.02
C ARG A 36 16.16 19.62 -15.35
N TYR A 37 17.39 19.12 -15.25
CA TYR A 37 17.67 17.86 -14.58
C TYR A 37 17.44 17.96 -13.08
N ARG A 38 17.99 19.00 -12.44
CA ARG A 38 17.85 19.20 -10.99
C ARG A 38 16.42 19.52 -10.57
N VAL A 39 15.67 20.25 -11.41
CA VAL A 39 14.22 20.43 -11.23
C VAL A 39 13.51 19.08 -11.24
N ALA A 40 13.79 18.21 -12.21
CA ALA A 40 13.15 16.89 -12.28
C ALA A 40 13.54 15.99 -11.10
N ALA A 41 14.80 16.02 -10.65
CA ALA A 41 15.22 15.28 -9.46
C ALA A 41 14.53 15.78 -8.19
N ALA A 42 14.41 17.10 -8.01
CA ALA A 42 13.66 17.69 -6.90
C ALA A 42 12.17 17.30 -6.93
N GLN A 43 11.55 17.31 -8.11
CA GLN A 43 10.17 16.87 -8.31
C GLN A 43 9.99 15.37 -7.98
N ALA A 44 10.92 14.53 -8.41
CA ALA A 44 10.90 13.10 -8.09
C ALA A 44 10.96 12.89 -6.58
N ASN A 45 11.92 13.55 -5.91
CA ASN A 45 12.07 13.50 -4.46
C ASN A 45 10.86 14.03 -3.68
N ALA A 46 10.27 15.15 -4.10
CA ALA A 46 9.01 15.64 -3.53
C ALA A 46 7.87 14.64 -3.76
N GLY A 47 7.84 13.98 -4.91
CA GLY A 47 6.94 12.87 -5.22
C GLY A 47 7.11 11.70 -4.23
N ILE A 48 8.35 11.28 -3.96
CA ILE A 48 8.66 10.22 -3.01
C ILE A 48 8.20 10.58 -1.59
N ALA A 49 8.55 11.78 -1.11
CA ALA A 49 8.11 12.24 0.20
C ALA A 49 6.57 12.28 0.32
N ARG A 50 5.88 12.68 -0.76
CA ARG A 50 4.40 12.64 -0.81
C ARG A 50 3.86 11.21 -0.75
N ALA A 51 4.49 10.23 -1.40
CA ALA A 51 4.08 8.83 -1.30
C ALA A 51 4.21 8.32 0.14
N LEU A 52 5.35 8.59 0.78
CA LEU A 52 5.61 8.23 2.18
C LEU A 52 4.64 8.88 3.16
N LEU A 53 4.12 10.08 2.84
CA LEU A 53 3.10 10.78 3.62
C LEU A 53 1.65 10.35 3.29
N GLY A 54 1.44 9.34 2.45
CA GLY A 54 0.10 8.87 2.05
C GLY A 54 -0.57 9.73 0.95
N ARG A 55 0.13 10.72 0.39
CA ARG A 55 -0.39 11.61 -0.67
C ARG A 55 -0.17 11.01 -2.07
N HIS A 56 -0.65 9.78 -2.27
CA HIS A 56 -0.34 8.96 -3.45
C HIS A 56 -0.70 9.60 -4.80
N ARG A 57 -1.84 10.29 -4.90
CA ARG A 57 -2.24 10.98 -6.16
C ARG A 57 -1.30 12.15 -6.51
N ARG A 58 -0.95 12.99 -5.53
CA ARG A 58 0.00 14.09 -5.74
C ARG A 58 1.41 13.58 -5.99
N SER A 59 1.76 12.44 -5.41
CA SER A 59 3.01 11.75 -5.71
C SER A 59 3.05 11.31 -7.19
N GLN A 60 2.01 10.64 -7.67
CA GLN A 60 1.89 10.23 -9.08
C GLN A 60 2.06 11.39 -10.07
N GLU A 61 1.42 12.53 -9.82
CA GLU A 61 1.53 13.72 -10.68
C GLU A 61 2.97 14.24 -10.76
N ALA A 62 3.65 14.36 -9.62
CA ALA A 62 5.03 14.85 -9.56
C ALA A 62 6.03 13.87 -10.21
N LEU A 63 5.86 12.58 -9.93
CA LEU A 63 6.69 11.51 -10.49
C LEU A 63 6.55 11.41 -12.01
N ALA A 64 5.33 11.52 -12.54
CA ALA A 64 5.10 11.48 -14.00
C ALA A 64 5.81 12.63 -14.73
N ALA A 65 5.81 13.84 -14.16
CA ALA A 65 6.52 14.99 -14.73
C ALA A 65 8.05 14.80 -14.70
N ALA A 66 8.58 14.27 -13.59
CA ALA A 66 9.99 13.96 -13.45
C ALA A 66 10.43 12.85 -14.43
N LEU A 67 9.66 11.78 -14.58
CA LEU A 67 9.96 10.64 -15.43
C LEU A 67 10.20 11.05 -16.89
N GLN A 68 9.34 11.92 -17.42
CA GLN A 68 9.51 12.43 -18.80
C GLN A 68 10.84 13.13 -19.01
N THR A 69 11.38 13.80 -17.98
CA THR A 69 12.68 14.45 -18.07
C THR A 69 13.80 13.42 -17.92
N MET A 70 13.68 12.46 -17.01
CA MET A 70 14.67 11.38 -16.81
C MET A 70 14.81 10.47 -18.03
N ILE A 71 13.72 10.24 -18.77
CA ILE A 71 13.76 9.57 -20.08
C ILE A 71 14.57 10.41 -21.09
N ARG A 72 14.28 11.71 -21.19
CA ARG A 72 14.94 12.61 -22.15
C ARG A 72 16.45 12.77 -21.88
N VAL A 73 16.88 12.73 -20.62
CA VAL A 73 18.30 12.82 -20.26
C VAL A 73 19.00 11.45 -20.22
N GLY A 74 18.26 10.34 -20.37
CA GLY A 74 18.81 8.99 -20.36
C GLY A 74 19.22 8.49 -18.97
N ASP A 75 18.74 9.09 -17.88
CA ASP A 75 19.07 8.67 -16.51
C ASP A 75 18.24 7.42 -16.13
N ARG A 76 18.81 6.25 -16.39
CA ARG A 76 18.14 4.97 -16.17
C ARG A 76 17.90 4.69 -14.68
N ASN A 77 18.78 5.11 -13.79
CA ASN A 77 18.57 4.85 -12.37
C ASN A 77 17.36 5.64 -11.86
N TRP A 78 17.28 6.95 -12.16
CA TRP A 78 16.10 7.74 -11.79
C TRP A 78 14.81 7.25 -12.46
N GLN A 79 14.86 6.73 -13.69
CA GLN A 79 13.69 6.08 -14.30
C GLN A 79 13.21 4.90 -13.44
N GLY A 80 14.12 4.02 -13.00
CA GLY A 80 13.79 2.90 -12.13
C GLY A 80 13.20 3.35 -10.79
N ILE A 81 13.85 4.30 -10.11
CA ILE A 81 13.38 4.84 -8.82
C ILE A 81 11.98 5.43 -8.97
N ILE A 82 11.75 6.24 -10.00
CA ILE A 82 10.43 6.84 -10.23
C ILE A 82 9.37 5.76 -10.49
N LEU A 83 9.66 4.77 -11.34
CA LEU A 83 8.74 3.68 -11.62
C LEU A 83 8.43 2.85 -10.38
N HIS A 84 9.42 2.56 -9.53
CA HIS A 84 9.19 1.88 -8.25
C HIS A 84 8.15 2.64 -7.39
N TRP A 85 8.34 3.95 -7.21
CA TRP A 85 7.41 4.76 -6.41
C TRP A 85 6.04 4.96 -7.07
N GLN A 86 5.97 4.98 -8.41
CA GLN A 86 4.69 4.89 -9.10
C GLN A 86 4.00 3.54 -8.86
N GLY A 87 4.75 2.44 -8.84
CA GLY A 87 4.28 1.11 -8.43
C GLY A 87 3.72 1.11 -7.00
N VAL A 88 4.45 1.66 -6.03
CA VAL A 88 3.99 1.84 -4.64
C VAL A 88 2.69 2.64 -4.60
N ASN A 89 2.61 3.76 -5.32
CA ASN A 89 1.40 4.56 -5.36
C ASN A 89 0.22 3.82 -6.01
N HIS A 90 0.45 3.05 -7.07
CA HIS A 90 -0.60 2.22 -7.67
C HIS A 90 -1.07 1.15 -6.69
N TYR A 91 -0.15 0.53 -5.96
CA TYR A 91 -0.46 -0.44 -4.91
C TYR A 91 -1.34 0.17 -3.82
N GLU A 92 -0.93 1.32 -3.28
CA GLU A 92 -1.66 2.05 -2.24
C GLU A 92 -3.01 2.62 -2.72
N LEU A 93 -3.11 2.94 -4.01
CA LEU A 93 -4.36 3.31 -4.66
C LEU A 93 -5.22 2.08 -5.01
N GLY A 94 -4.67 0.87 -4.96
CA GLY A 94 -5.37 -0.40 -5.20
C GLY A 94 -5.40 -0.89 -6.63
N ASP A 95 -4.63 -0.25 -7.48
CA ASP A 95 -4.45 -0.65 -8.86
C ASP A 95 -3.38 -1.74 -8.96
N LEU A 96 -3.69 -2.93 -8.42
CA LEU A 96 -2.70 -4.02 -8.30
C LEU A 96 -2.13 -4.46 -9.66
N ALA A 97 -2.89 -4.29 -10.75
CA ALA A 97 -2.43 -4.62 -12.09
C ALA A 97 -1.38 -3.62 -12.60
N GLN A 98 -1.63 -2.31 -12.48
CA GLN A 98 -0.64 -1.30 -12.83
C GLN A 98 0.56 -1.34 -11.86
N ALA A 99 0.31 -1.58 -10.57
CA ALA A 99 1.35 -1.71 -9.56
C ALA A 99 2.34 -2.80 -9.95
N GLN A 100 1.86 -3.99 -10.33
CA GLN A 100 2.71 -5.09 -10.75
C GLN A 100 3.50 -4.74 -12.01
N ALA A 101 2.83 -4.28 -13.07
CA ALA A 101 3.51 -3.95 -14.33
C ALA A 101 4.61 -2.89 -14.12
N THR A 102 4.30 -1.83 -13.36
CA THR A 102 5.25 -0.75 -13.09
C THR A 102 6.42 -1.22 -12.20
N ALA A 103 6.16 -2.10 -11.22
CA ALA A 103 7.19 -2.67 -10.37
C ALA A 103 8.10 -3.66 -11.13
N GLU A 104 7.56 -4.43 -12.08
CA GLU A 104 8.33 -5.29 -12.99
C GLU A 104 9.26 -4.47 -13.90
N ASP A 105 8.76 -3.36 -14.46
CA ASP A 105 9.57 -2.43 -15.25
C ASP A 105 10.70 -1.82 -14.41
N ALA A 106 10.41 -1.40 -13.17
CA ALA A 106 11.42 -0.90 -12.24
C ALA A 106 12.49 -1.96 -11.92
N LEU A 107 12.06 -3.19 -11.58
CA LEU A 107 12.96 -4.32 -11.30
C LEU A 107 13.89 -4.61 -12.48
N ALA A 108 13.35 -4.62 -13.71
CA ALA A 108 14.16 -4.83 -14.92
C ALA A 108 15.23 -3.74 -15.10
N ILE A 109 14.91 -2.48 -14.76
CA ILE A 109 15.87 -1.39 -14.78
C ILE A 109 16.95 -1.58 -13.72
N PHE A 110 16.58 -1.84 -12.46
CA PHE A 110 17.54 -1.98 -11.36
C PHE A 110 18.53 -3.13 -11.61
N ARG A 111 18.05 -4.26 -12.13
CA ARG A 111 18.92 -5.36 -12.58
C ARG A 111 19.86 -4.95 -13.70
N ALA A 112 19.38 -4.16 -14.67
CA ALA A 112 20.20 -3.71 -15.79
C ALA A 112 21.28 -2.69 -15.38
N VAL A 113 21.01 -1.85 -14.38
CA VAL A 113 21.98 -0.86 -13.87
C VAL A 113 22.80 -1.37 -12.68
N GLY A 114 22.47 -2.54 -12.12
CA GLY A 114 23.14 -3.14 -10.97
C GLY A 114 22.85 -2.44 -9.63
N ASP A 115 21.66 -1.85 -9.47
CA ASP A 115 21.26 -1.20 -8.21
C ASP A 115 20.59 -2.23 -7.27
N SER A 116 21.39 -2.87 -6.42
CA SER A 116 20.92 -3.92 -5.51
C SER A 116 19.97 -3.40 -4.43
N ASN A 117 20.13 -2.17 -3.95
CA ASN A 117 19.22 -1.58 -2.95
C ASN A 117 17.80 -1.52 -3.50
N PHE A 118 17.63 -0.95 -4.70
CA PHE A 118 16.31 -0.82 -5.29
C PHE A 118 15.80 -2.10 -5.96
N GLU A 119 16.67 -3.05 -6.33
CA GLU A 119 16.26 -4.40 -6.73
C GLU A 119 15.50 -5.11 -5.59
N ILE A 120 16.04 -5.05 -4.36
CA ILE A 120 15.40 -5.61 -3.16
C ILE A 120 14.02 -4.96 -2.94
N GLU A 121 13.94 -3.63 -2.98
CA GLU A 121 12.68 -2.92 -2.77
C GLU A 121 11.64 -3.24 -3.84
N ALA A 122 12.04 -3.37 -5.11
CA ALA A 122 11.14 -3.78 -6.18
C ALA A 122 10.63 -5.21 -6.01
N LEU A 123 11.50 -6.15 -5.59
CA LEU A 123 11.12 -7.53 -5.29
C LEU A 123 10.15 -7.60 -4.10
N ARG A 124 10.40 -6.84 -3.03
CA ARG A 124 9.48 -6.70 -1.89
C ARG A 124 8.12 -6.18 -2.32
N LEU A 125 8.08 -5.11 -3.11
CA LEU A 125 6.83 -4.54 -3.61
C LEU A 125 6.03 -5.58 -4.43
N LEU A 126 6.69 -6.33 -5.32
CA LEU A 126 6.06 -7.42 -6.07
C LEU A 126 5.51 -8.52 -5.16
N GLY A 127 6.25 -8.89 -4.12
CA GLY A 127 5.79 -9.84 -3.11
C GLY A 127 4.56 -9.34 -2.34
N GLN A 128 4.53 -8.06 -1.96
CA GLN A 128 3.37 -7.44 -1.31
C GLN A 128 2.15 -7.38 -2.24
N ILE A 129 2.35 -7.04 -3.52
CA ILE A 129 1.30 -7.06 -4.53
C ILE A 129 0.73 -8.48 -4.69
N ALA A 130 1.58 -9.51 -4.75
CA ALA A 130 1.16 -10.90 -4.81
C ALA A 130 0.37 -11.33 -3.56
N LEU A 131 0.79 -10.93 -2.35
CA LEU A 131 0.01 -11.16 -1.12
C LEU A 131 -1.36 -10.48 -1.17
N ALA A 132 -1.43 -9.24 -1.68
CA ALA A 132 -2.68 -8.51 -1.85
C ALA A 132 -3.59 -9.19 -2.89
N ARG A 133 -3.03 -9.88 -3.88
CA ARG A 133 -3.76 -10.73 -4.85
C ARG A 133 -4.14 -12.12 -4.32
N ASN A 134 -3.75 -12.45 -3.08
CA ASN A 134 -3.91 -13.80 -2.51
C ASN A 134 -3.15 -14.88 -3.30
N GLU A 135 -1.93 -14.54 -3.72
CA GLU A 135 -0.98 -15.42 -4.42
C GLU A 135 0.27 -15.65 -3.53
N PRO A 136 0.12 -16.35 -2.39
CA PRO A 136 1.19 -16.44 -1.39
C PRO A 136 2.42 -17.24 -1.86
N GLU A 137 2.27 -18.15 -2.82
CA GLU A 137 3.38 -18.86 -3.47
C GLU A 137 4.27 -17.87 -4.24
N ALA A 138 3.67 -17.08 -5.15
CA ALA A 138 4.38 -16.06 -5.91
C ALA A 138 5.02 -15.01 -5.00
N ALA A 139 4.30 -14.59 -3.95
CA ALA A 139 4.85 -13.70 -2.94
C ALA A 139 6.11 -14.27 -2.28
N SER A 140 6.07 -15.55 -1.90
CA SER A 140 7.21 -16.21 -1.27
C SER A 140 8.44 -16.29 -2.19
N ASP A 141 8.24 -16.42 -3.50
CA ASP A 141 9.34 -16.45 -4.48
C ASP A 141 9.97 -15.08 -4.68
N TYR A 142 9.17 -14.00 -4.72
CA TYR A 142 9.70 -12.64 -4.76
C TYR A 142 10.46 -12.27 -3.49
N PHE A 143 9.91 -12.57 -2.31
CA PHE A 143 10.60 -12.29 -1.05
C PHE A 143 11.88 -13.12 -0.89
N ARG A 144 11.90 -14.37 -1.37
CA ARG A 144 13.12 -15.20 -1.36
C ARG A 144 14.22 -14.61 -2.23
N GLN A 145 13.89 -14.16 -3.46
CA GLN A 145 14.84 -13.43 -4.30
C GLN A 145 15.34 -12.16 -3.60
N SER A 146 14.47 -11.42 -2.90
CA SER A 146 14.86 -10.24 -2.13
C SER A 146 15.87 -10.57 -1.02
N VAL A 147 15.66 -11.67 -0.30
CA VAL A 147 16.60 -12.18 0.71
C VAL A 147 17.94 -12.56 0.07
N GLU A 148 17.92 -13.26 -1.07
CA GLU A 148 19.14 -13.68 -1.78
C GLU A 148 19.97 -12.49 -2.26
N VAL A 149 19.34 -11.46 -2.82
CA VAL A 149 20.03 -10.23 -3.24
C VAL A 149 20.62 -9.49 -2.05
N ALA A 150 19.83 -9.30 -0.97
CA ALA A 150 20.30 -8.64 0.25
C ALA A 150 21.49 -9.38 0.88
N GLN A 151 21.43 -10.72 0.94
CA GLN A 151 22.51 -11.54 1.48
C GLN A 151 23.78 -11.46 0.62
N ALA A 152 23.65 -11.54 -0.71
CA ALA A 152 24.78 -11.46 -1.63
C ALA A 152 25.52 -10.12 -1.55
N ASN A 153 24.81 -9.05 -1.18
CA ASN A 153 25.33 -7.69 -1.06
C ASN A 153 25.60 -7.25 0.39
N GLN A 154 25.49 -8.17 1.36
CA GLN A 154 25.73 -7.91 2.79
C GLN A 154 24.83 -6.80 3.40
N GLN A 155 23.61 -6.67 2.89
CA GLN A 155 22.60 -5.70 3.36
C GLN A 155 21.75 -6.33 4.47
N THR A 156 22.29 -6.42 5.69
CA THR A 156 21.66 -7.15 6.80
C THR A 156 20.29 -6.59 7.23
N ALA A 157 20.11 -5.27 7.19
CA ALA A 157 18.81 -4.65 7.52
C ALA A 157 17.73 -5.05 6.49
N ASP A 158 18.03 -4.91 5.20
CA ASP A 158 17.14 -5.31 4.10
C ASP A 158 16.86 -6.81 4.08
N GLN A 159 17.85 -7.62 4.45
CA GLN A 159 17.68 -9.06 4.62
C GLN A 159 16.66 -9.34 5.72
N ALA A 160 16.80 -8.74 6.90
CA ALA A 160 15.87 -8.94 8.01
C ALA A 160 14.44 -8.56 7.63
N VAL A 161 14.28 -7.44 6.94
CA VAL A 161 12.98 -6.98 6.45
C VAL A 161 12.40 -7.98 5.46
N SER A 162 13.16 -8.38 4.43
CA SER A 162 12.72 -9.36 3.43
C SER A 162 12.35 -10.71 4.05
N GLN A 163 13.07 -11.15 5.08
CA GLN A 163 12.75 -12.34 5.86
C GLN A 163 11.44 -12.22 6.64
N ALA A 164 11.16 -11.06 7.24
CA ALA A 164 9.88 -10.81 7.90
C ALA A 164 8.70 -10.90 6.92
N TYR A 165 8.83 -10.36 5.71
CA TYR A 165 7.79 -10.50 4.66
C TYR A 165 7.66 -11.94 4.16
N LEU A 166 8.77 -12.65 3.97
CA LEU A 166 8.75 -14.07 3.60
C LEU A 166 8.07 -14.92 4.68
N ALA A 167 8.27 -14.60 5.95
CA ALA A 167 7.59 -15.27 7.07
C ALA A 167 6.07 -15.11 6.99
N VAL A 168 5.59 -13.90 6.64
CA VAL A 168 4.17 -13.63 6.42
C VAL A 168 3.62 -14.43 5.23
N ALA A 169 4.36 -14.54 4.14
CA ALA A 169 3.97 -15.38 3.00
C ALA A 169 3.90 -16.86 3.41
N TYR A 170 4.86 -17.37 4.18
CA TYR A 170 4.84 -18.73 4.71
C TYR A 170 3.68 -18.99 5.66
N LEU A 171 3.32 -18.02 6.50
CA LEU A 171 2.11 -18.12 7.33
C LEU A 171 0.86 -18.27 6.46
N ARG A 172 0.75 -17.53 5.36
CA ARG A 172 -0.38 -17.63 4.41
C ARG A 172 -0.42 -18.96 3.65
N LEU A 173 0.72 -19.63 3.51
CA LEU A 173 0.84 -20.99 2.97
C LEU A 173 0.58 -22.08 4.02
N GLY A 174 0.30 -21.72 5.29
CA GLY A 174 0.14 -22.69 6.38
C GLY A 174 1.46 -23.28 6.89
N ARG A 175 2.60 -22.72 6.49
CA ARG A 175 3.96 -23.13 6.88
C ARG A 175 4.39 -22.45 8.18
N SER A 176 3.59 -22.61 9.23
CA SER A 176 3.71 -21.86 10.49
C SER A 176 5.07 -21.99 11.18
N ALA A 177 5.66 -23.19 11.23
CA ALA A 177 6.97 -23.41 11.86
C ALA A 177 8.13 -22.75 11.09
N GLU A 178 7.97 -22.53 9.78
CA GLU A 178 8.96 -21.83 8.98
C GLU A 178 8.80 -20.32 9.09
N ALA A 179 7.54 -19.85 9.13
CA ALA A 179 7.23 -18.46 9.42
C ALA A 179 7.77 -18.02 10.80
N ASP A 180 7.58 -18.86 11.81
CA ASP A 180 8.03 -18.60 13.18
C ASP A 180 9.55 -18.41 13.24
N ARG A 181 10.32 -19.42 12.80
CA ARG A 181 11.78 -19.36 12.76
C ARG A 181 12.29 -18.16 11.96
N LEU A 182 11.69 -17.88 10.80
CA LEU A 182 12.19 -16.83 9.92
C LEU A 182 11.91 -15.43 10.48
N SER A 183 10.73 -15.22 11.08
CA SER A 183 10.41 -13.94 11.73
C SER A 183 11.22 -13.71 13.02
N GLU A 184 11.55 -14.77 13.76
CA GLU A 184 12.47 -14.67 14.90
C GLU A 184 13.88 -14.28 14.46
N GLN A 185 14.40 -14.92 13.40
CA GLN A 185 15.70 -14.58 12.81
C GLN A 185 15.76 -13.12 12.34
N ALA A 186 14.69 -12.64 11.70
CA ALA A 186 14.60 -11.25 11.25
C ALA A 186 14.73 -10.26 12.42
N VAL A 187 14.03 -10.51 13.54
CA VAL A 187 14.13 -9.66 14.75
C VAL A 187 15.56 -9.70 15.31
N ALA A 188 16.15 -10.88 15.44
CA ALA A 188 17.51 -11.04 15.98
C ALA A 188 18.58 -10.33 15.11
N MET A 189 18.45 -10.40 13.78
CA MET A 189 19.33 -9.66 12.86
C MET A 189 19.22 -8.16 13.09
N LEU A 190 18.01 -7.63 13.19
CA LEU A 190 17.82 -6.20 13.37
C LEU A 190 18.28 -5.69 14.74
N ASP A 191 18.06 -6.45 15.80
CA ASP A 191 18.54 -6.13 17.15
C ASP A 191 20.08 -6.07 17.19
N SER A 192 20.77 -6.93 16.42
CA SER A 192 22.23 -6.92 16.32
C SER A 192 22.80 -5.66 15.66
N LEU A 193 21.99 -4.95 14.86
CA LEU A 193 22.37 -3.70 14.17
C LEU A 193 22.08 -2.44 15.01
N GLY A 194 21.53 -2.58 16.22
CA GLY A 194 21.14 -1.43 17.05
C GLY A 194 19.82 -0.75 16.63
N GLY A 195 19.05 -1.38 15.73
CA GLY A 195 17.69 -1.00 15.36
C GLY A 195 17.58 0.34 14.62
N GLU A 196 17.72 0.33 13.30
CA GLU A 196 17.28 1.46 12.46
C GLU A 196 15.76 1.64 12.55
N LEU A 197 15.30 2.83 12.98
CA LEU A 197 13.91 3.07 13.37
C LEU A 197 12.91 2.61 12.29
N GLY A 198 13.16 2.86 11.00
CA GLY A 198 12.24 2.49 9.91
C GLY A 198 11.98 0.98 9.81
N HIS A 199 13.05 0.17 9.81
CA HIS A 199 12.97 -1.28 9.64
C HIS A 199 12.43 -2.01 10.88
N VAL A 200 12.60 -1.42 12.08
CA VAL A 200 12.07 -1.99 13.35
C VAL A 200 10.56 -2.16 13.28
N ARG A 201 9.85 -1.18 12.69
CA ARG A 201 8.41 -1.23 12.53
C ARG A 201 7.97 -2.45 11.71
N GLU A 202 8.57 -2.64 10.55
CA GLU A 202 8.19 -3.69 9.59
C GLU A 202 8.51 -5.09 10.12
N VAL A 203 9.74 -5.28 10.64
CA VAL A 203 10.19 -6.57 11.16
C VAL A 203 9.37 -7.02 12.37
N HIS A 204 9.12 -6.11 13.32
CA HIS A 204 8.34 -6.45 14.51
C HIS A 204 6.86 -6.67 14.18
N PHE A 205 6.30 -5.95 13.20
CA PHE A 205 4.94 -6.22 12.78
C PHE A 205 4.80 -7.57 12.07
N GLY A 206 5.79 -7.96 11.25
CA GLY A 206 5.86 -9.31 10.67
C GLY A 206 5.93 -10.39 11.75
N ARG A 207 6.78 -10.22 12.76
CA ARG A 207 6.86 -11.14 13.92
C ARG A 207 5.54 -11.22 14.67
N TYR A 208 4.91 -10.07 14.93
CA TYR A 208 3.60 -10.00 15.56
C TYR A 208 2.55 -10.83 14.80
N GLN A 209 2.48 -10.69 13.48
CA GLN A 209 1.51 -11.42 12.66
C GLN A 209 1.70 -12.93 12.75
N VAL A 210 2.94 -13.40 12.77
CA VAL A 210 3.26 -14.81 12.91
C VAL A 210 2.87 -15.32 14.29
N VAL A 211 3.38 -14.70 15.36
CA VAL A 211 3.11 -15.14 16.75
C VAL A 211 1.62 -15.09 17.08
N ALA A 212 0.91 -14.04 16.64
CA ALA A 212 -0.51 -13.94 16.91
C ALA A 212 -1.37 -14.97 16.15
N ALA A 213 -0.82 -15.61 15.10
CA ALA A 213 -1.49 -16.66 14.36
C ALA A 213 -1.11 -18.07 14.84
N THR A 214 0.04 -18.24 15.49
CA THR A 214 0.57 -19.53 15.93
C THR A 214 0.50 -19.75 17.43
N GLU A 215 0.48 -18.68 18.21
CA GLU A 215 0.51 -18.69 19.68
C GLU A 215 -0.63 -17.86 20.28
N ALA A 216 -0.62 -17.72 21.61
CA ALA A 216 -1.59 -16.91 22.33
C ALA A 216 -1.37 -15.40 22.05
N PRO A 217 -2.44 -14.58 21.95
CA PRO A 217 -2.33 -13.15 21.65
C PRO A 217 -1.37 -12.37 22.58
N GLU A 218 -1.21 -12.81 23.83
CA GLU A 218 -0.33 -12.22 24.83
C GLU A 218 1.16 -12.31 24.44
N ALA A 219 1.57 -13.40 23.79
CA ALA A 219 2.95 -13.59 23.32
C ALA A 219 3.29 -12.65 22.16
N ALA A 220 2.29 -12.27 21.37
CA ALA A 220 2.47 -11.40 20.21
C ALA A 220 2.54 -9.90 20.58
N TRP A 221 1.95 -9.52 21.72
CA TRP A 221 1.78 -8.12 22.13
C TRP A 221 3.08 -7.30 22.17
N PRO A 222 4.20 -7.79 22.71
CA PRO A 222 5.44 -7.01 22.77
C PRO A 222 5.93 -6.57 21.38
N TYR A 223 5.75 -7.42 20.36
CA TYR A 223 6.15 -7.11 18.98
C TYR A 223 5.26 -6.05 18.36
N LEU A 224 3.94 -6.13 18.57
CA LEU A 224 3.00 -5.10 18.12
C LEU A 224 3.28 -3.76 18.80
N GLU A 225 3.50 -3.79 20.12
CA GLU A 225 3.81 -2.58 20.88
C GLU A 225 5.10 -1.93 20.39
N ARG A 226 6.13 -2.72 20.08
CA ARG A 226 7.39 -2.21 19.54
C ARG A 226 7.18 -1.56 18.17
N ALA A 227 6.47 -2.20 17.25
CA ALA A 227 6.14 -1.64 15.94
C ALA A 227 5.31 -0.36 16.05
N TYR A 228 4.33 -0.33 16.95
CA TYR A 228 3.47 0.83 17.19
C TYR A 228 4.23 2.01 17.79
N ARG A 229 5.11 1.79 18.77
CA ARG A 229 5.92 2.87 19.37
C ARG A 229 6.81 3.56 18.35
N VAL A 230 7.43 2.78 17.46
CA VAL A 230 8.23 3.32 16.35
C VAL A 230 7.36 4.11 15.38
N LEU A 231 6.20 3.57 14.98
CA LEU A 231 5.25 4.28 14.13
C LEU A 231 4.84 5.63 14.74
N GLN A 232 4.58 5.67 16.05
CA GLN A 232 4.21 6.90 16.75
C GLN A 232 5.36 7.90 16.86
N ALA A 233 6.61 7.42 17.03
CA ALA A 233 7.77 8.30 17.00
C ALA A 233 7.93 8.97 15.62
N LEU A 234 7.83 8.20 14.53
CA LEU A 234 7.86 8.73 13.16
C LEU A 234 6.72 9.74 12.91
N ALA A 235 5.51 9.45 13.42
CA ALA A 235 4.37 10.36 13.28
C ALA A 235 4.51 11.64 14.12
N ALA A 236 5.19 11.59 15.28
CA ALA A 236 5.39 12.75 16.14
C ALA A 236 6.25 13.82 15.49
N ASP A 237 7.18 13.43 14.61
CA ASP A 237 8.06 14.33 13.86
C ASP A 237 7.37 15.03 12.66
N ILE A 238 6.11 14.70 12.37
CA ILE A 238 5.33 15.32 11.30
C ILE A 238 4.48 16.45 11.89
N ASP A 239 4.94 17.70 11.81
CA ASP A 239 4.28 18.85 12.45
C ASP A 239 2.85 19.13 11.93
N ASP A 240 2.65 19.01 10.62
CA ASP A 240 1.36 19.25 9.97
C ASP A 240 0.35 18.14 10.37
N PRO A 241 -0.78 18.49 11.05
CA PRO A 241 -1.74 17.50 11.53
C PRO A 241 -2.40 16.68 10.42
N ASP A 242 -2.62 17.27 9.24
CA ASP A 242 -3.24 16.60 8.10
C ASP A 242 -2.26 15.62 7.44
N LEU A 243 -0.98 15.99 7.34
CA LEU A 243 0.08 15.10 6.88
C LEU A 243 0.34 13.97 7.88
N ARG A 244 0.34 14.26 9.18
CA ARG A 244 0.49 13.25 10.24
C ARG A 244 -0.63 12.23 10.19
N ARG A 245 -1.87 12.70 10.05
CA ARG A 245 -3.04 11.83 9.87
C ARG A 245 -2.90 10.98 8.61
N SER A 246 -2.57 11.60 7.47
CA SER A 246 -2.38 10.92 6.18
C SER A 246 -1.28 9.86 6.27
N PHE A 247 -0.15 10.15 6.92
CA PHE A 247 0.90 9.17 7.18
C PHE A 247 0.40 7.96 7.98
N LEU A 248 -0.40 8.18 9.02
CA LEU A 248 -0.92 7.12 9.88
C LEU A 248 -2.06 6.30 9.24
N GLU A 249 -2.91 6.94 8.44
CA GLU A 249 -4.17 6.36 7.97
C GLU A 249 -4.18 6.01 6.48
N ASP A 250 -3.44 6.74 5.64
CA ASP A 250 -3.47 6.58 4.19
C ASP A 250 -2.33 5.68 3.67
N VAL A 251 -1.25 5.50 4.43
CA VAL A 251 -0.21 4.48 4.17
C VAL A 251 -0.65 3.13 4.75
N SER A 252 -0.73 2.09 3.91
CA SER A 252 -1.37 0.84 4.30
C SER A 252 -0.66 0.10 5.43
N GLU A 253 0.68 0.05 5.42
CA GLU A 253 1.52 -0.55 6.48
C GLU A 253 1.33 0.13 7.84
N ASN A 254 1.16 1.45 7.84
CA ASN A 254 0.96 2.22 9.08
C ASN A 254 -0.45 1.99 9.63
N ARG A 255 -1.45 2.04 8.75
CA ARG A 255 -2.85 1.83 9.12
C ARG A 255 -3.07 0.47 9.76
N VAL A 256 -2.36 -0.57 9.31
CA VAL A 256 -2.54 -1.94 9.85
C VAL A 256 -1.96 -2.12 11.23
N ILE A 257 -0.81 -1.51 11.51
CA ILE A 257 -0.23 -1.49 12.86
C ILE A 257 -1.16 -0.74 13.81
N LEU A 258 -1.63 0.44 13.39
CA LEU A 258 -2.55 1.26 14.17
C LEU A 258 -3.86 0.52 14.47
N THR A 259 -4.41 -0.19 13.48
CA THR A 259 -5.63 -0.98 13.63
C THR A 259 -5.43 -2.17 14.55
N ALA A 260 -4.34 -2.93 14.36
CA ALA A 260 -3.99 -4.07 15.20
C ALA A 260 -3.85 -3.66 16.67
N TYR A 261 -3.14 -2.55 16.93
CA TYR A 261 -2.92 -2.05 18.28
C TYR A 261 -4.25 -1.64 18.96
N ARG A 262 -5.16 -1.01 18.21
CA ARG A 262 -6.50 -0.65 18.73
C ARG A 262 -7.38 -1.87 19.04
N LEU A 263 -7.25 -2.95 18.27
CA LEU A 263 -8.11 -4.13 18.38
C LEU A 263 -7.54 -5.22 19.30
N GLY A 264 -6.26 -5.16 19.65
CA GLY A 264 -5.58 -6.19 20.45
C GLY A 264 -5.35 -7.52 19.72
N ARG A 265 -5.49 -7.57 18.39
CA ARG A 265 -5.33 -8.79 17.58
C ARG A 265 -4.95 -8.45 16.13
N PRO A 266 -4.28 -9.36 15.39
CA PRO A 266 -3.81 -9.08 14.05
C PRO A 266 -5.00 -8.91 13.11
N PRO A 267 -4.90 -8.03 12.10
CA PRO A 267 -5.94 -7.91 11.12
C PRO A 267 -5.96 -9.17 10.24
N THR A 268 -7.15 -9.67 9.94
CA THR A 268 -7.43 -10.75 9.00
C THR A 268 -6.92 -10.41 7.60
N VAL A 269 -6.86 -9.12 7.26
CA VAL A 269 -6.41 -8.59 5.97
C VAL A 269 -5.30 -7.59 6.22
N LEU A 270 -4.10 -7.85 5.68
CA LEU A 270 -2.91 -7.02 5.93
C LEU A 270 -2.82 -5.79 5.04
N HIS A 271 -3.35 -5.86 3.83
CA HIS A 271 -3.44 -4.70 2.94
C HIS A 271 -4.82 -4.70 2.30
N PRO A 272 -5.40 -3.53 2.02
CA PRO A 272 -6.68 -3.46 1.37
C PRO A 272 -6.67 -4.29 0.09
N TYR A 273 -7.49 -5.33 0.04
CA TYR A 273 -7.73 -6.06 -1.20
C TYR A 273 -8.54 -5.14 -2.10
N ARG A 274 -7.86 -4.56 -3.08
CA ARG A 274 -8.45 -3.65 -4.04
C ARG A 274 -8.52 -4.27 -5.43
N GLN A 275 -9.61 -3.97 -6.12
CA GLN A 275 -9.88 -4.49 -7.46
C GLN A 275 -10.29 -3.34 -8.37
N ARG A 276 -9.67 -3.23 -9.55
CA ARG A 276 -10.18 -2.39 -10.63
C ARG A 276 -11.33 -3.07 -11.33
N VAL A 277 -12.45 -2.37 -11.39
CA VAL A 277 -13.67 -2.84 -12.03
C VAL A 277 -14.16 -1.78 -13.02
N ARG A 278 -14.59 -2.23 -14.21
CA ARG A 278 -15.34 -1.36 -15.14
C ARG A 278 -16.80 -1.38 -14.73
N LEU A 279 -17.31 -0.25 -14.25
CA LEU A 279 -18.68 -0.10 -13.82
C LEU A 279 -19.44 0.85 -14.76
N PRO A 280 -20.75 0.64 -14.97
CA PRO A 280 -21.57 1.60 -15.70
C PRO A 280 -21.47 3.00 -15.09
N ARG A 281 -21.43 4.04 -15.92
CA ARG A 281 -21.57 5.41 -15.43
C ARG A 281 -22.96 5.61 -14.79
N ALA A 282 -23.03 6.50 -13.81
CA ALA A 282 -24.27 6.82 -13.12
C ALA A 282 -25.32 7.46 -14.04
N ASP A 283 -24.87 8.19 -15.06
CA ASP A 283 -25.71 8.82 -16.10
C ASP A 283 -25.98 7.92 -17.32
N ALA A 284 -25.41 6.70 -17.37
CA ALA A 284 -25.55 5.84 -18.54
C ALA A 284 -27.01 5.39 -18.75
N PRO A 285 -27.50 5.33 -20.00
CA PRO A 285 -28.90 5.08 -20.33
C PRO A 285 -29.37 3.68 -19.94
N THR A 286 -30.64 3.55 -19.52
CA THR A 286 -31.25 2.27 -19.14
C THR A 286 -32.09 1.70 -20.29
N GLY A 287 -32.26 0.37 -20.32
CA GLY A 287 -33.12 -0.31 -21.31
C GLY A 287 -32.44 -0.75 -22.61
N ARG A 288 -31.12 -0.53 -22.76
CA ARG A 288 -30.30 -1.08 -23.84
C ARG A 288 -28.93 -1.54 -23.33
N PRO A 289 -28.19 -2.38 -24.09
CA PRO A 289 -26.78 -2.63 -23.83
C PRO A 289 -25.97 -1.32 -23.82
N LEU A 290 -25.02 -1.24 -22.90
CA LEU A 290 -24.11 -0.11 -22.78
C LEU A 290 -22.97 -0.21 -23.78
N ARG A 291 -22.49 0.94 -24.23
CA ARG A 291 -21.29 1.10 -25.06
C ARG A 291 -20.06 1.24 -24.19
N ASP A 292 -18.89 1.04 -24.75
CA ASP A 292 -17.63 1.07 -24.00
C ASP A 292 -17.34 2.41 -23.31
N ASP A 293 -17.74 3.53 -23.93
CA ASP A 293 -17.62 4.88 -23.40
C ASP A 293 -18.61 5.19 -22.26
N GLU A 294 -19.58 4.31 -22.03
CA GLU A 294 -20.57 4.41 -20.97
C GLU A 294 -20.15 3.70 -19.67
N TYR A 295 -18.88 3.27 -19.60
CA TYR A 295 -18.24 2.70 -18.42
C TYR A 295 -17.17 3.64 -17.85
N VAL A 296 -16.99 3.58 -16.54
CA VAL A 296 -15.88 4.21 -15.83
C VAL A 296 -15.14 3.14 -15.03
N THR A 297 -13.81 3.26 -14.96
CA THR A 297 -13.02 2.36 -14.12
C THR A 297 -13.04 2.87 -12.69
N VAL A 298 -13.44 2.00 -11.77
CA VAL A 298 -13.46 2.28 -10.33
C VAL A 298 -12.49 1.32 -9.65
N THR A 299 -11.73 1.83 -8.69
CA THR A 299 -10.93 0.99 -7.81
C THR A 299 -11.71 0.74 -6.53
N TRP A 300 -12.14 -0.50 -6.36
CA TRP A 300 -12.93 -0.95 -5.22
C TRP A 300 -12.08 -1.57 -4.14
N THR A 301 -12.24 -1.14 -2.89
CA THR A 301 -11.67 -1.78 -1.71
C THR A 301 -12.61 -2.87 -1.19
N VAL A 302 -12.41 -4.08 -1.70
CA VAL A 302 -13.23 -5.26 -1.42
C VAL A 302 -13.07 -5.73 0.02
N ALA A 303 -11.84 -5.77 0.53
CA ALA A 303 -11.55 -6.06 1.92
C ALA A 303 -10.46 -5.13 2.42
N ALA A 304 -10.48 -4.79 3.71
CA ALA A 304 -9.48 -3.94 4.30
C ALA A 304 -9.28 -4.26 5.80
N PRO A 305 -8.13 -3.90 6.38
CA PRO A 305 -7.80 -4.17 7.78
C PRO A 305 -8.87 -3.64 8.77
N GLU A 306 -9.45 -2.48 8.49
CA GLU A 306 -10.48 -1.86 9.34
C GLU A 306 -11.78 -2.68 9.42
N ASP A 307 -12.00 -3.60 8.48
CA ASP A 307 -13.16 -4.50 8.50
C ASP A 307 -13.18 -5.39 9.77
N ASP A 308 -12.03 -5.60 10.39
CA ASP A 308 -11.89 -6.43 11.59
C ASP A 308 -12.33 -5.76 12.88
N ALA A 309 -12.43 -4.42 12.85
CA ALA A 309 -13.10 -3.65 13.90
C ALA A 309 -14.62 -3.88 13.88
N ILE A 310 -15.17 -4.34 12.75
CA ILE A 310 -16.59 -4.62 12.61
C ILE A 310 -16.89 -6.05 13.08
N GLY A 311 -17.60 -6.15 14.21
CA GLY A 311 -18.04 -7.41 14.80
C GLY A 311 -19.15 -8.10 13.99
N GLY A 312 -18.96 -9.38 13.67
CA GLY A 312 -19.97 -10.24 13.04
C GLY A 312 -19.96 -10.22 11.51
N LYS A 313 -20.11 -11.41 10.90
CA LYS A 313 -20.01 -11.64 9.44
C LYS A 313 -20.97 -10.78 8.61
N VAL A 314 -22.20 -10.56 9.11
CA VAL A 314 -23.22 -9.77 8.41
C VAL A 314 -22.92 -8.27 8.47
N ALA A 315 -22.55 -7.76 9.65
CA ALA A 315 -22.20 -6.35 9.82
C ALA A 315 -20.96 -5.99 8.99
N ARG A 316 -19.93 -6.86 8.98
CA ARG A 316 -18.74 -6.66 8.16
C ARG A 316 -19.06 -6.63 6.66
N ARG A 317 -19.89 -7.56 6.17
CA ARG A 317 -20.30 -7.55 4.76
C ARG A 317 -21.07 -6.28 4.39
N ARG A 318 -21.94 -5.78 5.28
CA ARG A 318 -22.66 -4.52 5.10
C ARG A 318 -21.74 -3.31 5.11
N HIS A 319 -20.75 -3.29 6.01
CA HIS A 319 -19.72 -2.25 6.04
C HIS A 319 -18.93 -2.18 4.72
N ARG A 320 -18.46 -3.34 4.22
CA ARG A 320 -17.79 -3.44 2.92
C ARG A 320 -18.69 -2.95 1.79
N LEU A 321 -19.97 -3.35 1.80
CA LEU A 321 -20.93 -2.95 0.79
C LEU A 321 -21.12 -1.41 0.74
N LEU A 322 -21.18 -0.75 1.90
CA LEU A 322 -21.23 0.71 1.98
C LEU A 322 -19.95 1.36 1.41
N ARG A 323 -18.77 0.78 1.70
CA ARG A 323 -17.49 1.25 1.14
C ARG A 323 -17.47 1.18 -0.39
N LEU A 324 -17.84 0.02 -0.96
CA LEU A 324 -17.88 -0.18 -2.42
C LEU A 324 -18.83 0.81 -3.11
N LEU A 325 -20.00 1.06 -2.53
CA LEU A 325 -20.97 2.01 -3.07
C LEU A 325 -20.46 3.46 -3.02
N ARG A 326 -19.79 3.85 -1.93
CA ARG A 326 -19.16 5.17 -1.80
C ARG A 326 -18.06 5.37 -2.85
N GLU A 327 -17.14 4.41 -2.97
CA GLU A 327 -16.04 4.47 -3.95
C GLU A 327 -16.55 4.51 -5.39
N ALA A 328 -17.66 3.83 -5.68
CA ALA A 328 -18.33 3.94 -6.98
C ALA A 328 -18.93 5.34 -7.20
N ALA A 329 -19.60 5.90 -6.19
CA ALA A 329 -20.20 7.23 -6.28
C ALA A 329 -19.14 8.33 -6.49
N ASP A 330 -18.00 8.24 -5.81
CA ASP A 330 -16.87 9.17 -5.96
C ASP A 330 -16.32 9.20 -7.40
N CYS A 331 -16.50 8.11 -8.16
CA CYS A 331 -16.14 7.98 -9.56
C CYS A 331 -17.32 8.18 -10.54
N ALA A 332 -18.47 8.68 -10.06
CA ALA A 332 -19.70 8.81 -10.85
C ALA A 332 -20.15 7.48 -11.52
N ALA A 333 -19.94 6.35 -10.85
CA ALA A 333 -20.35 5.02 -11.30
C ALA A 333 -21.63 4.54 -10.59
N ALA A 334 -22.38 3.67 -11.25
CA ALA A 334 -23.56 3.01 -10.70
C ALA A 334 -23.46 1.48 -10.85
N PRO A 335 -22.97 0.77 -9.82
CA PRO A 335 -22.83 -0.67 -9.86
C PRO A 335 -24.17 -1.39 -9.84
N THR A 336 -24.22 -2.56 -10.45
CA THR A 336 -25.35 -3.50 -10.36
C THR A 336 -25.21 -4.40 -9.12
N VAL A 337 -26.29 -5.09 -8.75
CA VAL A 337 -26.24 -6.11 -7.67
C VAL A 337 -25.26 -7.25 -8.01
N PRO A 338 -25.21 -7.79 -9.24
CA PRO A 338 -24.17 -8.73 -9.66
C PRO A 338 -22.74 -8.23 -9.46
N ASP A 339 -22.44 -6.96 -9.77
CA ASP A 339 -21.09 -6.41 -9.58
C ASP A 339 -20.67 -6.47 -8.11
N LEU A 340 -21.57 -6.04 -7.20
CA LEU A 340 -21.35 -6.08 -5.75
C LEU A 340 -21.25 -7.51 -5.21
N ALA A 341 -22.04 -8.43 -5.76
CA ALA A 341 -22.05 -9.84 -5.38
C ALA A 341 -20.73 -10.52 -5.75
N MET A 342 -20.25 -10.27 -6.97
CA MET A 342 -18.95 -10.74 -7.45
C MET A 342 -17.82 -10.18 -6.58
N ALA A 343 -17.80 -8.86 -6.33
CA ALA A 343 -16.79 -8.23 -5.49
C ALA A 343 -16.75 -8.83 -4.07
N LEU A 344 -17.90 -9.03 -3.43
CA LEU A 344 -17.97 -9.53 -2.05
C LEU A 344 -17.85 -11.05 -1.91
N GLY A 345 -17.73 -11.80 -3.02
CA GLY A 345 -17.78 -13.26 -3.01
C GLY A 345 -19.08 -13.80 -2.40
N ALA A 346 -20.21 -13.12 -2.65
CA ALA A 346 -21.51 -13.43 -2.08
C ALA A 346 -22.57 -13.66 -3.17
N SER A 347 -23.67 -14.33 -2.86
CA SER A 347 -24.78 -14.46 -3.81
C SER A 347 -25.54 -13.14 -3.98
N THR A 348 -26.10 -12.89 -5.16
CA THR A 348 -26.97 -11.74 -5.45
C THR A 348 -28.09 -11.60 -4.43
N ARG A 349 -28.76 -12.71 -4.07
CA ARG A 349 -29.79 -12.76 -3.02
C ARG A 349 -29.28 -12.27 -1.66
N THR A 350 -28.05 -12.60 -1.30
CA THR A 350 -27.45 -12.16 -0.03
C THR A 350 -27.22 -10.64 -0.05
N VAL A 351 -26.67 -10.13 -1.16
CA VAL A 351 -26.43 -8.70 -1.37
C VAL A 351 -27.75 -7.91 -1.37
N GLU A 352 -28.80 -8.41 -2.04
CA GLU A 352 -30.13 -7.78 -2.02
C GLU A 352 -30.71 -7.67 -0.62
N ARG A 353 -30.57 -8.74 0.18
CA ARG A 353 -31.02 -8.73 1.59
C ARG A 353 -30.28 -7.69 2.42
N ASP A 354 -28.98 -7.55 2.23
CA ASP A 354 -28.18 -6.56 2.95
C ASP A 354 -28.45 -5.14 2.48
N LEU A 355 -28.61 -4.91 1.18
CA LEU A 355 -29.05 -3.64 0.63
C LEU A 355 -30.41 -3.23 1.20
N ALA A 356 -31.37 -4.16 1.29
CA ALA A 356 -32.67 -3.89 1.89
C ALA A 356 -32.55 -3.50 3.37
N ALA A 357 -31.71 -4.20 4.14
CA ALA A 357 -31.47 -3.87 5.54
C ALA A 357 -30.75 -2.52 5.73
N LEU A 358 -29.78 -2.20 4.86
CA LEU A 358 -29.09 -0.92 4.87
C LEU A 358 -30.03 0.24 4.50
N ARG A 359 -30.95 0.04 3.55
CA ARG A 359 -32.02 1.03 3.25
C ARG A 359 -32.93 1.25 4.44
N ALA A 360 -33.35 0.17 5.11
CA ALA A 360 -34.19 0.26 6.31
C ALA A 360 -33.47 1.00 7.46
N ALA A 361 -32.15 0.94 7.52
CA ALA A 361 -31.31 1.69 8.46
C ALA A 361 -30.97 3.13 8.00
N GLY A 362 -31.51 3.60 6.87
CA GLY A 362 -31.37 4.98 6.39
C GLY A 362 -30.14 5.26 5.52
N HIS A 363 -29.38 4.24 5.11
CA HIS A 363 -28.24 4.43 4.22
C HIS A 363 -28.66 4.62 2.76
N ASP A 364 -28.02 5.56 2.04
CA ASP A 364 -28.21 5.73 0.60
C ASP A 364 -27.42 4.64 -0.18
N VAL A 365 -28.10 3.55 -0.52
CA VAL A 365 -27.50 2.38 -1.19
C VAL A 365 -28.07 2.15 -2.60
N ARG A 366 -27.80 3.10 -3.49
CA ARG A 366 -28.25 3.08 -4.89
C ARG A 366 -27.47 2.06 -5.70
N THR A 367 -28.20 1.26 -6.47
CA THR A 367 -27.63 0.34 -7.45
C THR A 367 -28.36 0.50 -8.78
N ARG A 368 -27.65 0.25 -9.88
CA ARG A 368 -28.22 0.27 -11.22
C ARG A 368 -29.16 -0.90 -11.41
N GLY A 369 -30.33 -0.64 -12.00
CA GLY A 369 -31.33 -1.68 -12.32
C GLY A 369 -32.26 -2.08 -11.17
N ALA A 370 -32.16 -1.47 -9.98
CA ALA A 370 -33.14 -1.67 -8.93
C ALA A 370 -34.51 -1.13 -9.38
N ARG A 371 -35.51 -2.01 -9.55
CA ARG A 371 -36.90 -1.61 -9.83
C ARG A 371 -37.36 -0.65 -8.73
N ARG A 372 -37.71 0.59 -9.09
CA ARG A 372 -38.50 1.46 -8.22
C ARG A 372 -39.80 0.71 -7.89
N LYS A 373 -39.96 0.24 -6.66
CA LYS A 373 -41.31 -0.10 -6.17
C LYS A 373 -42.06 1.23 -6.13
N ARG A 374 -43.07 1.35 -7.00
CA ARG A 374 -44.07 2.41 -6.94
C ARG A 374 -44.92 2.23 -5.69
#